data_AF-A0A945TYT6-F1
#
_entry.id   AF-A0A945TYT6-F1
#
_cell.length_a   1.000
_cell.length_b   1.000
_cell.length_c   1.000
_cell.angle_alpha   90.00
_cell.angle_beta   90.00
_cell.angle_gamma   90.00
#
_symmetry.space_group_name_H-M   'P 1'
#
loop_
_entity.id
_entity.type
_entity.pdbx_description
1 polymer ?
#
loop_
_entity_poly.entity_id
_entity_poly.type
_entity_poly.pdbx_seq_one_letter_code
_entity_poly.pdbx_strand_id
1 'polypeptide(L)'
;MRKLGVIEIDTFFPPSDRTALAMKLNGLLASPAFAAWGEGIPLDIASMLETPQGKPRAAIISIAHLSDEERQFVVTLVLSKLVTWMRSQPGSPDLRALVYMDEVFGFVPPTAQPPAKRPILTILKQARAFGVGMVLSTQNPVDLDYKAISNAGTWMIGRLQTERDKARLLEGMRSAGGDADIDAIGDTIGGLGKRKFLLHTTRGGEPTTFGTRWAMSYLPGPLTRDQISVLMKDQRRLAPTATAPSATQSSAASHTATTQAPPEPALANDETAIAPKVAEGVQVRFLDPAAAWADTAGAEAGGRRLQPALAARVRLLFDDTKGNLRHEAEWEAVVPALGADVDGVDFVPVDYDDRDLRSVAPQGTVYVLPDAKIHTKTFFRDAERVLKDHLYRSESLTLLRNDELKLYSRVDETQEQFMARCEKAADDLLDEEAAELRTAMAKKEDRIRVAISKAEDRVAELQSDSSDRKRNEVLGGAIDVISGLFGGKKSARSVLGGVRRASSKRRMSANASNRLQTAKNRLEEKVDELDELADLLTDTLQDAADEWDTKAATIEEFLVGLEKTDITVEDLVLVWIPTA
;
A
#
# COMPACT_ATOMS: atom_id res chain seq x y z
N MET A 1 -1.78 24.09 -35.19
CA MET A 1 -0.68 23.31 -35.80
C MET A 1 -1.32 22.25 -36.69
N ARG A 2 -1.08 22.23 -38.02
CA ARG A 2 -1.77 21.29 -38.94
C ARG A 2 -0.99 19.99 -39.19
N LYS A 3 0.32 19.98 -38.93
CA LYS A 3 1.20 18.81 -39.09
C LYS A 3 2.11 18.68 -37.88
N LEU A 4 2.38 17.44 -37.46
CA LEU A 4 3.42 17.11 -36.48
C LEU A 4 4.54 16.37 -37.23
N GLY A 5 5.65 17.08 -37.47
CA GLY A 5 6.65 16.62 -38.43
C GLY A 5 6.06 16.50 -39.83
N VAL A 6 6.10 15.30 -40.41
CA VAL A 6 5.58 15.02 -41.77
C VAL A 6 4.13 14.55 -41.78
N ILE A 7 3.58 14.18 -40.62
CA ILE A 7 2.26 13.55 -40.49
C ILE A 7 1.20 14.62 -40.22
N GLU A 8 0.07 14.52 -40.92
CA GLU A 8 -1.14 15.31 -40.65
C GLU A 8 -1.63 15.03 -39.22
N ILE A 9 -1.91 16.09 -38.47
CA ILE A 9 -2.25 15.96 -37.05
C ILE A 9 -3.54 15.14 -36.83
N ASP A 10 -4.46 15.17 -37.79
CA ASP A 10 -5.70 14.40 -37.74
C ASP A 10 -5.48 12.90 -37.97
N THR A 11 -4.37 12.53 -38.61
CA THR A 11 -3.97 11.13 -38.79
C THR A 11 -3.22 10.61 -37.56
N PHE A 12 -2.37 11.44 -36.96
CA PHE A 12 -1.59 11.06 -35.78
C PHE A 12 -2.43 11.10 -34.49
N PHE A 13 -3.28 12.11 -34.33
CA PHE A 13 -4.13 12.30 -33.17
C PHE A 13 -5.53 12.82 -33.58
N PRO A 14 -6.46 11.89 -33.86
CA PRO A 14 -7.77 12.18 -34.44
C PRO A 14 -8.61 13.18 -33.62
N PRO A 15 -9.56 13.90 -34.27
CA PRO A 15 -10.42 14.87 -33.59
C PRO A 15 -11.20 14.31 -32.40
N SER A 16 -11.67 13.06 -32.46
CA SER A 16 -12.36 12.37 -31.36
C SER A 16 -11.47 12.27 -30.12
N ASP A 17 -10.22 11.83 -30.32
CA ASP A 17 -9.29 11.54 -29.24
C ASP A 17 -8.76 12.83 -28.63
N ARG A 18 -8.61 13.89 -29.44
CA ARG A 18 -8.34 15.25 -28.97
C ARG A 18 -9.47 15.78 -28.10
N THR A 19 -10.72 15.56 -28.51
CA THR A 19 -11.89 15.99 -27.74
C THR A 19 -11.99 15.21 -26.43
N ALA A 20 -11.75 13.90 -26.47
CA ALA A 20 -11.70 13.06 -25.27
C ALA A 20 -10.58 13.48 -24.31
N LEU A 21 -9.38 13.80 -24.82
CA LEU A 21 -8.29 14.35 -24.01
C LEU A 21 -8.66 15.71 -23.42
N ALA A 22 -9.28 16.60 -24.20
CA ALA A 22 -9.72 17.91 -23.72
C ALA A 22 -10.78 17.78 -22.62
N MET A 23 -11.72 16.85 -22.74
CA MET A 23 -12.70 16.57 -21.69
C MET A 23 -12.04 16.00 -20.42
N LYS A 24 -11.07 15.09 -20.56
CA LYS A 24 -10.28 14.58 -19.42
C LYS A 24 -9.48 15.70 -18.73
N LEU A 25 -8.85 16.58 -19.51
CA LEU A 25 -8.09 17.71 -18.99
C LEU A 25 -8.99 18.72 -18.29
N ASN A 26 -10.15 19.02 -18.87
CA ASN A 26 -11.15 19.91 -18.25
C ASN A 26 -11.73 19.29 -16.98
N GLY A 27 -11.99 17.98 -16.97
CA GLY A 27 -12.40 17.25 -15.76
C GLY A 27 -11.34 17.30 -14.66
N LEU A 28 -10.07 17.15 -15.02
CA LEU A 28 -8.95 17.31 -14.07
C LEU A 28 -8.88 18.74 -13.52
N LEU A 29 -8.89 19.75 -14.40
CA LEU A 29 -8.83 21.17 -14.02
C LEU A 29 -10.04 21.62 -13.18
N ALA A 30 -11.21 21.03 -13.40
CA ALA A 30 -12.43 21.30 -12.65
C ALA A 30 -12.52 20.51 -11.34
N SER A 31 -11.61 19.55 -11.10
CA SER A 31 -11.66 18.74 -9.87
C SER A 31 -11.21 19.57 -8.66
N PRO A 32 -11.96 19.56 -7.53
CA PRO A 32 -11.55 20.24 -6.31
C PRO A 32 -10.20 19.73 -5.77
N ALA A 33 -9.91 18.44 -5.95
CA ALA A 33 -8.64 17.84 -5.58
C ALA A 33 -7.46 18.47 -6.34
N PHE A 34 -7.59 18.72 -7.66
CA PHE A 34 -6.55 19.38 -8.47
C PHE A 34 -6.49 20.89 -8.26
N ALA A 35 -7.59 21.55 -7.87
CA ALA A 35 -7.60 22.98 -7.56
C ALA A 35 -6.58 23.34 -6.48
N ALA A 36 -6.43 22.49 -5.46
CA ALA A 36 -5.39 22.65 -4.42
C ALA A 36 -3.94 22.59 -4.96
N TRP A 37 -3.71 21.99 -6.13
CA TRP A 37 -2.40 21.93 -6.79
C TRP A 37 -2.09 23.17 -7.64
N GLY A 38 -3.11 23.96 -7.97
CA GLY A 38 -2.97 25.25 -8.64
C GLY A 38 -2.57 26.39 -7.69
N GLU A 39 -2.67 26.17 -6.38
CA GLU A 39 -2.35 27.14 -5.35
C GLU A 39 -0.91 27.01 -4.84
N GLY A 40 -0.33 28.12 -4.38
CA GLY A 40 1.00 28.16 -3.75
C GLY A 40 2.12 28.66 -4.65
N ILE A 41 3.37 28.36 -4.26
CA ILE A 41 4.57 28.82 -4.96
C ILE A 41 4.84 27.86 -6.13
N PRO A 42 5.04 28.35 -7.37
CA PRO A 42 5.39 27.51 -8.51
C PRO A 42 6.64 26.66 -8.21
N LEU A 43 6.63 25.41 -8.65
CA LEU A 43 7.76 24.50 -8.51
C LEU A 43 8.92 24.95 -9.42
N ASP A 44 9.83 25.73 -8.85
CA ASP A 44 11.07 26.20 -9.46
C ASP A 44 12.28 25.79 -8.61
N ILE A 45 13.14 24.94 -9.19
CA ILE A 45 14.27 24.34 -8.47
C ILE A 45 15.30 25.40 -8.05
N ALA A 46 15.56 26.42 -8.87
CA ALA A 46 16.51 27.47 -8.54
C ALA A 46 16.06 28.27 -7.30
N SER A 47 14.79 28.67 -7.26
CA SER A 47 14.19 29.40 -6.14
C SER A 47 14.08 28.57 -4.86
N MET A 48 14.04 27.25 -4.98
CA MET A 48 14.09 26.32 -3.84
C MET A 48 15.50 26.23 -3.24
N LEU A 49 16.54 26.28 -4.08
CA LEU A 49 17.93 26.14 -3.66
C LEU A 49 18.55 27.46 -3.20
N GLU A 50 18.09 28.60 -3.71
CA GLU A 50 18.65 29.90 -3.41
C GLU A 50 17.58 30.97 -3.15
N THR A 51 17.87 31.90 -2.24
CA THR A 51 17.10 33.15 -2.11
C THR A 51 17.33 34.05 -3.33
N PRO A 52 16.43 35.03 -3.61
CA PRO A 52 16.70 36.07 -4.61
C PRO A 52 18.02 36.84 -4.40
N GLN A 53 18.55 36.85 -3.17
CA GLN A 53 19.82 37.48 -2.79
C GLN A 53 21.03 36.53 -2.92
N GLY A 54 20.87 35.33 -3.50
CA GLY A 54 21.94 34.35 -3.72
C GLY A 54 22.38 33.57 -2.47
N LYS A 55 21.66 33.66 -1.35
CA LYS A 55 21.91 32.81 -0.17
C LYS A 55 21.37 31.39 -0.39
N PRO A 56 22.13 30.34 -0.05
CA PRO A 56 21.64 28.96 -0.16
C PRO A 56 20.48 28.69 0.81
N ARG A 57 19.58 27.80 0.41
CA ARG A 57 18.40 27.36 1.15
C ARG A 57 18.40 25.86 1.33
N ALA A 58 17.80 25.40 2.43
CA ALA A 58 17.41 24.02 2.63
C ALA A 58 15.91 23.90 2.33
N ALA A 59 15.57 23.34 1.17
CA ALA A 59 14.18 23.07 0.81
C ALA A 59 13.74 21.72 1.39
N ILE A 60 12.67 21.72 2.18
CA ILE A 60 12.07 20.51 2.75
C ILE A 60 10.72 20.29 2.09
N ILE A 61 10.56 19.15 1.43
CA ILE A 61 9.32 18.75 0.79
C ILE A 61 8.66 17.70 1.69
N SER A 62 7.61 18.10 2.41
CA SER A 62 6.85 17.16 3.23
C SER A 62 5.79 16.48 2.38
N ILE A 63 5.91 15.16 2.25
CA ILE A 63 4.94 14.30 1.54
C ILE A 63 4.14 13.40 2.49
N ALA A 64 4.30 13.58 3.81
CA ALA A 64 3.75 12.69 4.83
C ALA A 64 2.20 12.65 4.87
N HIS A 65 1.53 13.65 4.31
CA HIS A 65 0.07 13.81 4.31
C HIS A 65 -0.59 13.34 3.00
N LEU A 66 0.22 12.89 2.03
CA LEU A 66 -0.25 12.51 0.70
C LEU A 66 -0.52 11.00 0.62
N SER A 67 -1.45 10.61 -0.26
CA SER A 67 -1.66 9.21 -0.63
C SER A 67 -0.46 8.66 -1.41
N ASP A 68 -0.36 7.34 -1.59
CA ASP A 68 0.78 6.74 -2.29
C ASP A 68 0.86 7.14 -3.77
N GLU A 69 -0.29 7.28 -4.44
CA GLU A 69 -0.35 7.79 -5.82
C GLU A 69 0.13 9.24 -5.90
N GLU A 70 -0.33 10.10 -4.98
CA GLU A 70 0.09 11.50 -4.90
C GLU A 70 1.58 11.64 -4.57
N ARG A 71 2.11 10.78 -3.69
CA ARG A 71 3.55 10.72 -3.39
C ARG A 71 4.37 10.38 -4.63
N GLN A 72 3.99 9.33 -5.36
CA GLN A 72 4.64 8.94 -6.61
C GLN A 72 4.61 10.08 -7.62
N PHE A 73 3.46 10.76 -7.77
CA PHE A 73 3.31 11.89 -8.66
C PHE A 73 4.21 13.08 -8.26
N VAL A 74 4.18 13.53 -7.00
CA VAL A 74 4.98 14.66 -6.50
C VAL A 74 6.46 14.40 -6.65
N VAL A 75 6.93 13.23 -6.19
CA VAL A 75 8.35 12.87 -6.28
C VAL A 75 8.78 12.83 -7.74
N THR A 76 7.97 12.25 -8.62
CA THR A 76 8.26 12.21 -10.06
C THR A 76 8.36 13.62 -10.66
N LEU A 77 7.41 14.50 -10.33
CA LEU A 77 7.38 15.88 -10.83
C LEU A 77 8.60 16.68 -10.36
N VAL A 78 8.91 16.63 -9.06
CA VAL A 78 10.05 17.33 -8.44
C VAL A 78 11.36 16.84 -9.04
N LEU A 79 11.59 15.52 -9.09
CA LEU A 79 12.82 14.96 -9.62
C LEU A 79 12.95 15.19 -11.13
N SER A 80 11.85 15.19 -11.88
CA SER A 80 11.87 15.53 -13.30
C SER A 80 12.25 17.00 -13.53
N LYS A 81 11.70 17.92 -12.73
CA LYS A 81 12.07 19.35 -12.76
C LYS A 81 13.53 19.55 -12.38
N LEU A 82 14.02 18.82 -11.38
CA LEU A 82 15.44 18.81 -11.02
C LEU A 82 16.31 18.31 -12.17
N VAL A 83 15.91 17.23 -12.86
CA VAL A 83 16.63 16.71 -14.04
C VAL A 83 16.65 17.75 -15.18
N THR A 84 15.56 18.47 -15.40
CA THR A 84 15.53 19.57 -16.38
C THR A 84 16.45 20.71 -15.96
N TRP A 85 16.40 21.12 -14.69
CA TRP A 85 17.24 22.19 -14.15
C TRP A 85 18.73 21.82 -14.17
N MET A 86 19.11 20.60 -13.76
CA MET A 86 20.53 20.19 -13.74
C MET A 86 21.13 20.21 -15.15
N ARG A 87 20.34 19.85 -16.17
CA ARG A 87 20.77 19.85 -17.58
C ARG A 87 20.96 21.25 -18.16
N SER A 88 20.38 22.29 -17.54
CA SER A 88 20.64 23.68 -17.93
C SER A 88 21.87 24.27 -17.22
N GLN A 89 22.44 23.56 -16.24
CA GLN A 89 23.63 24.02 -15.54
C GLN A 89 24.91 23.74 -16.33
N PRO A 90 25.93 24.62 -16.23
CA PRO A 90 27.26 24.28 -16.70
C PRO A 90 27.86 23.15 -15.87
N GLY A 91 28.74 22.36 -16.49
CA GLY A 91 29.47 21.30 -15.79
C GLY A 91 30.30 21.86 -14.64
N SER A 92 30.38 21.13 -13.53
CA SER A 92 31.03 21.59 -12.32
C SER A 92 31.66 20.43 -11.55
N PRO A 93 32.91 20.56 -11.09
CA PRO A 93 33.55 19.54 -10.24
C PRO A 93 33.06 19.63 -8.77
N ASP A 94 32.51 20.77 -8.37
CA ASP A 94 32.04 21.05 -7.01
C ASP A 94 30.56 20.68 -6.83
N LEU A 95 30.18 20.34 -5.59
CA LEU A 95 28.80 20.06 -5.25
C LEU A 95 27.99 21.36 -5.17
N ARG A 96 26.98 21.48 -6.03
CA ARG A 96 26.03 22.60 -6.11
C ARG A 96 24.74 22.31 -5.34
N ALA A 97 24.21 21.09 -5.47
CA ALA A 97 22.97 20.69 -4.83
C ALA A 97 23.06 19.23 -4.37
N LEU A 98 22.47 18.96 -3.20
CA LEU A 98 22.33 17.62 -2.66
C LEU A 98 20.85 17.32 -2.47
N VAL A 99 20.37 16.27 -3.12
CA VAL A 99 19.01 15.78 -2.95
C VAL A 99 19.04 14.64 -1.94
N TYR A 100 18.32 14.81 -0.84
CA TYR A 100 18.16 13.79 0.17
C TYR A 100 16.74 13.23 0.08
N MET A 101 16.63 11.90 -0.05
CA MET A 101 15.37 11.19 -0.03
C MET A 101 15.37 10.23 1.14
N ASP A 102 14.50 10.53 2.11
CA ASP A 102 14.24 9.65 3.24
C ASP A 102 13.24 8.56 2.83
N GLU A 103 13.52 7.31 3.18
CA GLU A 103 12.73 6.13 2.84
C GLU A 103 12.40 6.01 1.33
N VAL A 104 13.33 5.43 0.58
CA VAL A 104 13.20 5.26 -0.88
C VAL A 104 12.36 4.02 -1.29
N PHE A 105 11.88 3.24 -0.32
CA PHE A 105 11.02 2.08 -0.58
C PHE A 105 9.84 2.43 -1.49
N GLY A 106 9.54 1.57 -2.46
CA GLY A 106 8.46 1.78 -3.44
C GLY A 106 8.78 2.77 -4.58
N PHE A 107 9.83 3.59 -4.50
CA PHE A 107 10.17 4.55 -5.57
C PHE A 107 11.20 4.04 -6.58
N VAL A 108 12.08 3.13 -6.16
CA VAL A 108 13.07 2.48 -7.04
C VAL A 108 13.23 0.99 -6.70
N PRO A 109 12.14 0.20 -6.78
CA PRO A 109 12.17 -1.24 -6.50
C PRO A 109 12.96 -2.02 -7.56
N PRO A 110 13.44 -3.25 -7.29
CA PRO A 110 14.25 -4.02 -8.24
C PRO A 110 13.49 -4.42 -9.52
N THR A 111 12.23 -4.85 -9.39
CA THR A 111 11.45 -5.44 -10.47
C THR A 111 10.44 -4.45 -11.08
N ALA A 112 9.67 -3.75 -10.25
CA ALA A 112 8.65 -2.82 -10.72
C ALA A 112 9.23 -1.53 -11.33
N GLN A 113 8.41 -0.81 -12.11
CA GLN A 113 8.80 0.41 -12.82
C GLN A 113 7.88 1.60 -12.50
N PRO A 114 7.86 2.08 -11.24
CA PRO A 114 7.06 3.24 -10.86
C PRO A 114 7.56 4.52 -11.55
N PRO A 115 6.72 5.58 -11.67
CA PRO A 115 7.07 6.80 -12.39
C PRO A 115 8.36 7.49 -11.88
N ALA A 116 8.61 7.46 -10.57
CA ALA A 116 9.75 8.11 -9.94
C ALA A 116 11.11 7.41 -10.21
N LYS A 117 11.09 6.12 -10.55
CA LYS A 117 12.29 5.29 -10.74
C LYS A 117 13.22 5.85 -11.81
N ARG A 118 12.67 6.28 -12.94
CA ARG A 118 13.47 6.77 -14.08
C ARG A 118 14.19 8.09 -13.75
N PRO A 119 13.54 9.12 -13.18
CA PRO A 119 14.24 10.31 -12.68
C PRO A 119 15.35 10.00 -11.67
N ILE A 120 15.10 9.15 -10.66
CA ILE A 120 16.09 8.75 -9.65
C ILE A 120 17.34 8.15 -10.32
N LEU A 121 17.16 7.14 -11.16
CA LEU A 121 18.27 6.49 -11.87
C LEU A 121 18.99 7.44 -12.84
N THR A 122 18.29 8.43 -13.41
CA THR A 122 18.90 9.45 -14.26
C THR A 122 19.83 10.35 -13.45
N ILE A 123 19.40 10.77 -12.27
CA ILE A 123 20.19 11.60 -11.37
C ILE A 123 21.43 10.83 -10.93
N LEU A 124 21.28 9.62 -10.40
CA LEU A 124 22.42 8.81 -9.95
C LEU A 124 23.48 8.58 -11.04
N LYS A 125 23.06 8.41 -12.31
CA LYS A 125 23.97 8.17 -13.43
C LYS A 125 24.63 9.43 -14.00
N GLN A 126 23.90 10.55 -14.05
CA GLN A 126 24.30 11.71 -14.88
C GLN A 126 24.58 12.97 -14.07
N ALA A 127 23.98 13.13 -12.89
CA ALA A 127 23.97 14.39 -12.13
C ALA A 127 25.36 14.83 -11.65
N ARG A 128 26.28 13.88 -11.45
CA ARG A 128 27.66 14.14 -11.02
C ARG A 128 28.37 15.16 -11.91
N ALA A 129 28.16 15.13 -13.23
CA ALA A 129 28.81 16.05 -14.15
C ALA A 129 28.37 17.52 -13.95
N PHE A 130 27.18 17.72 -13.37
CA PHE A 130 26.56 19.02 -13.14
C PHE A 130 26.67 19.48 -11.67
N GLY A 131 27.48 18.79 -10.86
CA GLY A 131 27.61 19.11 -9.44
C GLY A 131 26.37 18.78 -8.61
N VAL A 132 25.51 17.86 -9.05
CA VAL A 132 24.31 17.46 -8.31
C VAL A 132 24.50 16.05 -7.73
N GLY A 133 24.33 15.92 -6.42
CA GLY A 133 24.41 14.66 -5.68
C GLY A 133 23.04 14.18 -5.21
N MET A 134 22.91 12.87 -4.99
CA MET A 134 21.71 12.26 -4.41
C MET A 134 22.10 11.32 -3.28
N VAL A 135 21.39 11.41 -2.17
CA VAL A 135 21.46 10.53 -1.01
C VAL A 135 20.13 9.83 -0.87
N LEU A 136 20.17 8.50 -0.88
CA LEU A 136 19.01 7.65 -0.67
C LEU A 136 19.14 6.98 0.70
N SER A 137 18.08 7.03 1.49
CA SER A 137 17.96 6.32 2.77
C SER A 137 16.94 5.19 2.62
N THR A 138 17.25 4.02 3.17
CA THR A 138 16.35 2.87 3.22
C THR A 138 16.61 2.06 4.48
N GLN A 139 15.55 1.49 5.04
CA GLN A 139 15.67 0.48 6.09
C GLN A 139 16.05 -0.89 5.52
N ASN A 140 15.58 -1.20 4.31
CA ASN A 140 15.83 -2.47 3.66
C ASN A 140 16.60 -2.26 2.33
N PRO A 141 17.89 -2.61 2.27
CA PRO A 141 18.68 -2.47 1.05
C PRO A 141 18.23 -3.42 -0.07
N VAL A 142 17.50 -4.49 0.26
CA VAL A 142 16.99 -5.48 -0.70
C VAL A 142 15.95 -4.88 -1.65
N ASP A 143 15.19 -3.91 -1.17
CA ASP A 143 14.07 -3.31 -1.90
C ASP A 143 14.53 -2.21 -2.87
N LEU A 144 15.84 -2.09 -3.08
CA LEU A 144 16.46 -1.09 -3.94
C LEU A 144 16.95 -1.71 -5.25
N ASP A 145 16.65 -1.07 -6.38
CA ASP A 145 17.16 -1.48 -7.69
C ASP A 145 18.69 -1.53 -7.70
N TYR A 146 19.25 -2.63 -8.20
CA TYR A 146 20.70 -2.85 -8.25
C TYR A 146 21.45 -1.74 -9.01
N LYS A 147 20.80 -1.03 -9.95
CA LYS A 147 21.37 0.12 -10.66
C LYS A 147 21.52 1.33 -9.77
N ALA A 148 20.64 1.51 -8.77
CA ALA A 148 20.81 2.59 -7.81
C ALA A 148 21.99 2.30 -6.87
N ILE A 149 22.08 1.05 -6.40
CA ILE A 149 23.19 0.51 -5.59
C ILE A 149 24.53 0.69 -6.32
N SER A 150 24.66 0.21 -7.57
CA SER A 150 25.93 0.22 -8.29
C SER A 150 26.44 1.61 -8.69
N ASN A 151 25.58 2.63 -8.69
CA ASN A 151 25.97 4.02 -8.98
C ASN A 151 26.31 4.82 -7.71
N ALA A 152 26.20 4.23 -6.52
CA ALA A 152 26.53 4.89 -5.26
C ALA A 152 28.04 4.97 -5.03
N GLY A 153 28.57 6.19 -4.88
CA GLY A 153 30.00 6.42 -4.59
C GLY A 153 30.35 6.56 -3.11
N THR A 154 29.35 6.57 -2.22
CA THR A 154 29.52 6.71 -0.77
C THR A 154 28.43 5.92 -0.08
N TRP A 155 28.84 5.11 0.89
CA TRP A 155 28.03 4.16 1.63
C TRP A 155 28.08 4.50 3.11
N MET A 156 26.91 4.63 3.72
CA MET A 156 26.74 4.86 5.16
C MET A 156 25.87 3.73 5.70
N ILE A 157 26.51 2.68 6.22
CA ILE A 157 25.84 1.41 6.52
C ILE A 157 25.64 1.33 8.03
N GLY A 158 24.37 1.24 8.45
CA GLY A 158 24.01 0.99 9.84
C GLY A 158 24.20 -0.47 10.24
N ARG A 159 23.72 -0.83 11.43
CA ARG A 159 23.70 -2.23 11.85
C ARG A 159 22.68 -3.02 11.02
N LEU A 160 23.13 -4.05 10.33
CA LEU A 160 22.27 -5.05 9.69
C LEU A 160 22.12 -6.26 10.61
N GLN A 161 20.89 -6.73 10.79
CA GLN A 161 20.60 -7.86 11.69
C GLN A 161 20.54 -9.21 10.96
N THR A 162 20.20 -9.20 9.66
CA THR A 162 20.04 -10.43 8.88
C THR A 162 21.27 -10.70 8.01
N GLU A 163 21.70 -11.95 7.92
CA GLU A 163 22.80 -12.37 7.03
C GLU A 163 22.43 -12.17 5.54
N ARG A 164 21.13 -12.25 5.20
CA ARG A 164 20.63 -12.04 3.83
C ARG A 164 20.81 -10.60 3.36
N ASP A 165 20.45 -9.62 4.19
CA ASP A 165 20.58 -8.20 3.86
C ASP A 165 22.05 -7.80 3.77
N LYS A 166 22.88 -8.36 4.67
CA LYS A 166 24.33 -8.21 4.65
C LYS A 166 24.91 -8.77 3.35
N ALA A 167 24.59 -10.00 2.97
CA ALA A 167 25.10 -10.62 1.75
C ALA A 167 24.71 -9.83 0.49
N ARG A 168 23.45 -9.39 0.39
CA ARG A 168 22.98 -8.59 -0.76
C ARG A 168 23.64 -7.21 -0.83
N LEU A 169 23.81 -6.55 0.32
CA LEU A 169 24.53 -5.28 0.38
C LEU A 169 25.99 -5.44 -0.08
N LEU A 170 26.69 -6.45 0.45
CA LEU A 170 28.08 -6.74 0.09
C LEU A 170 28.21 -7.03 -1.41
N GLU A 171 27.29 -7.79 -2.00
CA GLU A 171 27.25 -8.05 -3.45
C GLU A 171 27.06 -6.76 -4.28
N GLY A 172 26.17 -5.88 -3.83
CA GLY A 172 25.98 -4.56 -4.42
C GLY A 172 27.23 -3.68 -4.36
N MET A 173 27.95 -3.72 -3.23
CA MET A 173 29.21 -3.02 -3.05
C MET A 173 30.33 -3.58 -3.94
N ARG A 174 30.41 -4.90 -4.14
CA ARG A 174 31.36 -5.53 -5.08
C ARG A 174 31.21 -4.94 -6.48
N SER A 175 29.96 -4.77 -6.90
CA SER A 175 29.60 -4.26 -8.24
C SER A 175 29.87 -2.75 -8.42
N ALA A 176 29.92 -1.97 -7.35
CA ALA A 176 30.13 -0.52 -7.39
C ALA A 176 31.60 -0.09 -7.54
N GLY A 177 32.54 -1.05 -7.45
CA GLY A 177 33.97 -0.84 -7.68
C GLY A 177 34.70 -0.22 -6.49
N GLY A 178 35.62 -0.99 -5.90
CA GLY A 178 36.54 -0.56 -4.85
C GLY A 178 37.43 -1.74 -4.42
N ASP A 179 38.72 -1.49 -4.20
CA ASP A 179 39.71 -2.50 -3.79
C ASP A 179 39.62 -2.84 -2.28
N ALA A 180 38.42 -2.77 -1.73
CA ALA A 180 38.20 -2.90 -0.29
C ALA A 180 38.01 -4.37 0.11
N ASP A 181 38.57 -4.76 1.26
CA ASP A 181 38.35 -6.07 1.86
C ASP A 181 36.89 -6.18 2.33
N ILE A 182 36.09 -6.87 1.52
CA ILE A 182 34.63 -6.98 1.66
C ILE A 182 34.27 -7.86 2.86
N ASP A 183 35.15 -8.80 3.21
CA ASP A 183 34.96 -9.69 4.36
C ASP A 183 35.20 -8.90 5.66
N ALA A 184 36.25 -8.06 5.71
CA ALA A 184 36.49 -7.14 6.83
C ALA A 184 35.38 -6.09 7.00
N ILE A 185 34.81 -5.59 5.89
CA ILE A 185 33.62 -4.73 5.91
C ILE A 185 32.42 -5.46 6.49
N GLY A 186 32.20 -6.71 6.08
CA GLY A 186 31.12 -7.56 6.58
C GLY A 186 31.19 -7.76 8.10
N ASP A 187 32.36 -8.08 8.63
CA ASP A 187 32.56 -8.28 10.07
C ASP A 187 32.33 -6.99 10.86
N THR A 188 32.78 -5.85 10.32
CA THR A 188 32.56 -4.55 10.94
C THR A 188 31.07 -4.21 11.04
N ILE A 189 30.29 -4.47 9.98
CA ILE A 189 28.84 -4.22 9.95
C ILE A 189 28.10 -5.01 11.03
N GLY A 190 28.45 -6.29 11.22
CA GLY A 190 27.84 -7.16 12.23
C GLY A 190 28.10 -6.70 13.67
N GLY A 191 29.26 -6.07 13.91
CA GLY A 191 29.67 -5.54 15.22
C GLY A 191 29.19 -4.11 15.53
N LEU A 192 28.48 -3.43 14.63
CA LEU A 192 28.07 -2.03 14.85
C LEU A 192 27.09 -1.89 16.03
N GLY A 193 27.41 -0.98 16.95
CA GLY A 193 26.50 -0.57 18.02
C GLY A 193 25.34 0.31 17.51
N LYS A 194 24.32 0.54 18.36
CA LYS A 194 23.23 1.48 18.04
C LYS A 194 23.79 2.86 17.70
N ARG A 195 23.24 3.50 16.64
CA ARG A 195 23.64 4.84 16.16
C ARG A 195 25.10 4.95 15.70
N LYS A 196 25.74 3.83 15.35
CA LYS A 196 27.03 3.78 14.66
C LYS A 196 26.82 3.33 13.23
N PHE A 197 27.65 3.87 12.34
CA PHE A 197 27.62 3.63 10.91
C PHE A 197 29.02 3.35 10.41
N LEU A 198 29.12 2.47 9.41
CA LEU A 198 30.30 2.31 8.59
C LEU A 198 30.23 3.28 7.41
N LEU A 199 31.28 4.07 7.21
CA LEU A 199 31.50 4.92 6.05
C LEU A 199 32.47 4.23 5.09
N HIS A 200 32.02 4.00 3.87
CA HIS A 200 32.85 3.51 2.78
C HIS A 200 32.69 4.38 1.53
N THR A 201 33.77 4.62 0.79
CA THR A 201 33.74 5.40 -0.46
C THR A 201 34.53 4.70 -1.55
N THR A 202 34.01 4.77 -2.78
CA THR A 202 34.67 4.23 -3.98
C THR A 202 35.86 5.08 -4.45
N ARG A 203 36.05 6.27 -3.87
CA ARG A 203 37.16 7.19 -4.20
C ARG A 203 38.47 6.89 -3.43
N GLY A 204 38.49 5.80 -2.65
CA GLY A 204 39.64 5.38 -1.84
C GLY A 204 39.58 5.86 -0.39
N GLY A 205 40.32 5.18 0.47
CA GLY A 205 40.33 5.38 1.92
C GLY A 205 39.84 4.14 2.68
N GLU A 206 40.41 3.87 3.84
CA GLU A 206 39.99 2.77 4.69
C GLU A 206 38.55 2.99 5.20
N PRO A 207 37.72 1.92 5.29
CA PRO A 207 36.41 2.03 5.90
C PRO A 207 36.51 2.59 7.33
N THR A 208 35.76 3.65 7.63
CA THR A 208 35.78 4.31 8.94
C THR A 208 34.43 4.18 9.61
N THR A 209 34.39 4.13 10.94
CA THR A 209 33.12 4.15 11.67
C THR A 209 32.84 5.54 12.22
N PHE A 210 31.59 5.96 12.20
CA PHE A 210 31.15 7.22 12.79
C PHE A 210 29.84 7.04 13.56
N GLY A 211 29.58 7.95 14.50
CA GLY A 211 28.37 7.96 15.30
C GLY A 211 27.50 9.19 15.01
N THR A 212 26.23 9.12 15.40
CA THR A 212 25.33 10.29 15.34
C THR A 212 25.77 11.37 16.32
N ARG A 213 25.73 12.64 15.89
CA ARG A 213 25.82 13.78 16.81
C ARG A 213 24.48 14.00 17.52
N TRP A 214 24.51 14.72 18.64
CA TRP A 214 23.28 15.19 19.30
C TRP A 214 22.52 16.12 18.35
N ALA A 215 21.26 15.82 18.08
CA ALA A 215 20.38 16.71 17.33
C ALA A 215 20.01 17.92 18.21
N MET A 216 19.89 19.10 17.60
CA MET A 216 19.41 20.31 18.27
C MET A 216 17.88 20.28 18.54
N SER A 217 17.21 19.16 18.26
CA SER A 217 15.78 18.94 18.42
C SER A 217 15.53 17.57 19.05
N TYR A 218 14.47 17.45 19.86
CA TYR A 218 14.12 16.24 20.61
C TYR A 218 13.54 15.09 19.74
N LEU A 219 13.65 15.18 18.40
CA LEU A 219 13.15 14.18 17.45
C LEU A 219 11.71 13.71 17.77
N PRO A 220 10.72 14.62 17.81
CA PRO A 220 9.34 14.31 18.25
C PRO A 220 8.54 13.43 17.27
N GLY A 221 9.19 12.88 16.24
CA GLY A 221 8.53 12.19 15.12
C GLY A 221 8.08 13.15 14.01
N PRO A 222 7.29 12.65 13.04
CA PRO A 222 6.81 13.46 11.91
C PRO A 222 5.86 14.56 12.39
N LEU A 223 6.02 15.77 11.85
CA LEU A 223 5.16 16.90 12.15
C LEU A 223 3.83 16.80 11.40
N THR A 224 2.72 17.12 12.07
CA THR A 224 1.40 17.18 11.44
C THR A 224 1.27 18.41 10.52
N ARG A 225 0.27 18.40 9.63
CA ARG A 225 -0.02 19.53 8.73
C ARG A 225 -0.25 20.83 9.51
N ASP A 226 -0.92 20.76 10.65
CA ASP A 226 -1.21 21.92 11.49
C ASP A 226 0.06 22.46 12.15
N GLN A 227 0.92 21.56 12.67
CA GLN A 227 2.21 21.94 13.24
C GLN A 227 3.11 22.62 12.21
N ILE A 228 3.16 22.09 10.97
CA ILE A 228 3.89 22.72 9.86
C ILE A 228 3.29 24.09 9.54
N SER A 229 1.96 24.21 9.53
CA SER A 229 1.27 25.47 9.23
C SER A 229 1.56 26.54 10.28
N VAL A 230 1.59 26.18 11.56
CA VAL A 230 1.99 27.06 12.67
C VAL A 230 3.45 27.50 12.51
N LEU A 231 4.38 26.58 12.23
CA LEU A 231 5.80 26.89 12.04
C LEU A 231 6.08 27.77 10.82
N MET A 232 5.25 27.68 9.78
CA MET A 232 5.40 28.41 8.53
C MET A 232 4.60 29.72 8.49
N LYS A 233 3.87 30.07 9.55
CA LYS A 233 2.96 31.22 9.56
C LYS A 233 3.65 32.54 9.19
N ASP A 234 4.83 32.78 9.74
CA ASP A 234 5.59 34.02 9.49
C ASP A 234 6.32 33.99 8.14
N GLN A 235 6.73 32.81 7.67
CA GLN A 235 7.48 32.56 6.44
C GLN A 235 6.57 32.64 5.22
N ARG A 236 5.33 32.17 5.33
CA ARG A 236 4.29 32.35 4.29
C ARG A 236 3.92 33.82 4.11
N ARG A 237 4.03 34.64 5.16
CA ARG A 237 3.81 36.09 5.11
C ARG A 237 4.91 36.85 4.35
N LEU A 238 6.12 36.25 4.28
CA LEU A 238 7.30 36.80 3.60
C LEU A 238 7.49 36.27 2.17
N ALA A 239 6.69 35.28 1.74
CA ALA A 239 6.75 34.75 0.39
C ALA A 239 6.04 35.70 -0.58
N PRO A 240 6.65 36.07 -1.72
CA PRO A 240 5.97 36.88 -2.72
C PRO A 240 4.85 36.06 -3.36
N THR A 241 3.60 36.37 -3.04
CA THR A 241 2.43 35.82 -3.73
C THR A 241 2.43 36.34 -5.15
N ALA A 242 2.55 35.45 -6.14
CA ALA A 242 2.28 35.79 -7.53
C ALA A 242 0.81 36.23 -7.64
N THR A 243 0.58 37.50 -7.93
CA THR A 243 -0.72 38.12 -8.13
C THR A 243 -1.47 37.44 -9.29
N ALA A 244 -2.60 36.81 -8.99
CA ALA A 244 -3.69 36.61 -9.94
C ALA A 244 -4.68 37.79 -9.83
N PRO A 245 -5.33 38.24 -10.92
CA PRO A 245 -6.16 39.45 -10.91
C PRO A 245 -7.55 39.18 -10.32
N SER A 246 -7.90 39.92 -9.25
CA SER A 246 -9.27 40.04 -8.75
C SER A 246 -10.17 40.74 -9.77
N ALA A 247 -11.29 40.09 -10.12
CA ALA A 247 -12.41 40.74 -10.78
C ALA A 247 -13.17 41.61 -9.77
N THR A 248 -13.21 42.91 -10.06
CA THR A 248 -13.93 43.96 -9.35
C THR A 248 -15.44 43.79 -9.55
N GLN A 249 -16.21 43.63 -8.46
CA GLN A 249 -17.64 43.92 -8.47
C GLN A 249 -17.91 45.22 -7.71
N SER A 250 -18.54 46.15 -8.41
CA SER A 250 -18.86 47.52 -8.02
C SER A 250 -20.04 47.56 -7.06
N SER A 251 -19.91 48.36 -6.02
CA SER A 251 -21.00 48.83 -5.15
C SER A 251 -21.91 49.81 -5.88
N ALA A 252 -23.20 49.80 -5.55
CA ALA A 252 -24.06 50.99 -5.61
C ALA A 252 -25.01 50.98 -4.40
N ALA A 253 -24.84 51.97 -3.51
CA ALA A 253 -25.85 52.40 -2.54
C ALA A 253 -26.93 53.20 -3.30
N SER A 254 -28.20 53.28 -2.90
CA SER A 254 -28.72 53.85 -1.65
C SER A 254 -30.25 53.69 -1.63
N HIS A 255 -30.88 53.53 -0.45
CA HIS A 255 -31.83 54.52 0.09
C HIS A 255 -32.51 54.11 1.41
N THR A 256 -32.38 55.02 2.38
CA THR A 256 -33.29 55.43 3.47
C THR A 256 -33.73 54.45 4.56
N ALA A 257 -33.31 54.81 5.78
CA ALA A 257 -33.90 54.39 7.05
C ALA A 257 -35.23 55.12 7.32
N THR A 258 -36.20 54.39 7.86
CA THR A 258 -37.21 54.96 8.77
C THR A 258 -37.53 53.93 9.86
N THR A 259 -37.52 54.38 11.11
CA THR A 259 -37.78 53.61 12.33
C THR A 259 -39.29 53.58 12.62
N GLN A 260 -39.88 52.41 12.98
CA GLN A 260 -40.99 52.32 13.95
C GLN A 260 -41.25 50.88 14.42
N ALA A 261 -41.84 50.78 15.62
CA ALA A 261 -41.84 49.69 16.60
C ALA A 261 -42.83 48.52 16.32
N PRO A 262 -42.79 47.40 17.08
CA PRO A 262 -43.32 46.08 16.67
C PRO A 262 -44.80 45.84 17.00
N PRO A 263 -45.49 44.98 16.21
CA PRO A 263 -46.35 43.95 16.80
C PRO A 263 -46.33 42.61 16.03
N GLU A 264 -46.24 41.49 16.77
CA GLU A 264 -46.45 40.07 16.38
C GLU A 264 -45.63 39.49 15.19
N PRO A 265 -45.15 38.23 15.26
CA PRO A 265 -44.26 37.71 14.23
C PRO A 265 -45.03 37.56 12.91
N ALA A 266 -44.82 38.51 12.00
CA ALA A 266 -45.21 38.39 10.62
C ALA A 266 -44.41 37.24 10.00
N LEU A 267 -45.12 36.20 9.55
CA LEU A 267 -44.54 35.11 8.77
C LEU A 267 -43.75 35.68 7.59
N ALA A 268 -42.59 35.10 7.30
CA ALA A 268 -41.82 35.47 6.11
C ALA A 268 -42.57 35.05 4.81
N ASN A 269 -42.16 35.58 3.66
CA ASN A 269 -42.82 35.29 2.38
C ASN A 269 -42.76 33.80 1.97
N ASP A 270 -41.81 33.05 2.53
CA ASP A 270 -41.59 31.61 2.37
C ASP A 270 -42.18 30.78 3.51
N GLU A 271 -43.03 31.35 4.37
CA GLU A 271 -43.55 30.69 5.57
C GLU A 271 -45.08 30.59 5.60
N THR A 272 -45.60 29.51 6.18
CA THR A 272 -47.03 29.27 6.34
C THR A 272 -47.35 28.55 7.65
N ALA A 273 -48.45 28.92 8.31
CA ALA A 273 -48.97 28.19 9.47
C ALA A 273 -49.75 26.91 9.07
N ILE A 274 -50.05 26.73 7.79
CA ILE A 274 -50.78 25.58 7.25
C ILE A 274 -49.78 24.67 6.54
N ALA A 275 -49.79 23.37 6.88
CA ALA A 275 -48.94 22.37 6.26
C ALA A 275 -49.11 22.37 4.72
N PRO A 276 -48.01 22.45 3.96
CA PRO A 276 -48.08 22.45 2.50
C PRO A 276 -48.55 21.09 1.98
N LYS A 277 -49.15 21.10 0.79
CA LYS A 277 -49.63 19.88 0.14
C LYS A 277 -48.45 19.02 -0.31
N VAL A 278 -48.47 17.74 0.08
CA VAL A 278 -47.48 16.74 -0.33
C VAL A 278 -48.11 15.77 -1.33
N ALA A 279 -47.30 15.16 -2.18
CA ALA A 279 -47.72 14.13 -3.13
C ALA A 279 -48.41 12.96 -2.41
N GLU A 280 -49.49 12.44 -2.99
CA GLU A 280 -50.26 11.32 -2.42
C GLU A 280 -49.41 10.06 -2.27
N GLY A 281 -49.45 9.42 -1.10
CA GLY A 281 -48.71 8.19 -0.81
C GLY A 281 -47.29 8.40 -0.26
N VAL A 282 -46.81 9.65 -0.17
CA VAL A 282 -45.56 9.99 0.50
C VAL A 282 -45.81 10.12 2.00
N GLN A 283 -44.99 9.44 2.82
CA GLN A 283 -45.05 9.60 4.27
C GLN A 283 -44.51 10.97 4.69
N VAL A 284 -45.20 11.62 5.62
CA VAL A 284 -44.78 12.91 6.20
C VAL A 284 -44.56 12.71 7.69
N ARG A 285 -43.37 13.09 8.18
CA ARG A 285 -42.95 12.94 9.57
C ARG A 285 -42.34 14.22 10.11
N PHE A 286 -42.17 14.28 11.43
CA PHE A 286 -41.56 15.40 12.14
C PHE A 286 -40.41 14.86 12.99
N LEU A 287 -39.23 15.44 12.86
CA LEU A 287 -38.07 15.02 13.62
C LEU A 287 -38.27 15.32 15.11
N ASP A 288 -38.05 14.31 15.95
CA ASP A 288 -37.94 14.48 17.39
C ASP A 288 -36.61 15.20 17.72
N PRO A 289 -36.62 16.38 18.36
CA PRO A 289 -35.39 17.05 18.77
C PRO A 289 -34.53 16.24 19.76
N ALA A 290 -35.09 15.18 20.37
CA ALA A 290 -34.35 14.27 21.24
C ALA A 290 -33.61 13.16 20.48
N ALA A 291 -33.78 13.04 19.16
CA ALA A 291 -33.05 12.08 18.34
C ALA A 291 -31.54 12.36 18.40
N ALA A 292 -30.72 11.32 18.48
CA ALA A 292 -29.27 11.46 18.63
C ALA A 292 -28.60 12.20 17.45
N TRP A 293 -29.22 12.15 16.27
CA TRP A 293 -28.76 12.79 15.05
C TRP A 293 -29.45 14.13 14.75
N ALA A 294 -30.31 14.63 15.65
CA ALA A 294 -31.10 15.84 15.43
C ALA A 294 -30.22 17.06 15.12
N ASP A 295 -29.17 17.29 15.92
CA ASP A 295 -28.22 18.38 15.71
C ASP A 295 -27.51 18.28 14.35
N THR A 296 -27.16 17.06 13.92
CA THR A 296 -26.51 16.79 12.63
C THR A 296 -27.41 17.15 11.45
N ALA A 297 -28.72 16.96 11.59
CA ALA A 297 -29.71 17.36 10.61
C ALA A 297 -30.10 18.85 10.70
N GLY A 298 -29.50 19.60 11.63
CA GLY A 298 -29.74 21.02 11.84
C GLY A 298 -30.99 21.32 12.68
N ALA A 299 -31.48 20.36 13.46
CA ALA A 299 -32.59 20.62 14.37
C ALA A 299 -32.19 21.44 15.59
N GLU A 300 -33.13 22.25 16.09
CA GLU A 300 -32.99 23.01 17.32
C GLU A 300 -34.12 22.67 18.30
N ALA A 301 -33.74 22.34 19.53
CA ALA A 301 -34.68 22.01 20.59
C ALA A 301 -35.58 23.22 20.92
N GLY A 302 -36.89 23.06 20.68
CA GLY A 302 -37.88 24.13 20.89
C GLY A 302 -38.10 25.03 19.66
N GLY A 303 -37.39 24.78 18.56
CA GLY A 303 -37.61 25.42 17.28
C GLY A 303 -39.05 25.23 16.79
N ARG A 304 -39.69 26.32 16.36
CA ARG A 304 -41.05 26.31 15.82
C ARG A 304 -41.09 26.40 14.31
N ARG A 305 -39.94 26.72 13.69
CA ARG A 305 -39.79 26.84 12.24
C ARG A 305 -39.40 25.49 11.65
N LEU A 306 -40.31 24.86 10.92
CA LEU A 306 -40.14 23.53 10.34
C LEU A 306 -39.57 23.62 8.93
N GLN A 307 -38.35 23.15 8.74
CA GLN A 307 -37.68 23.07 7.46
C GLN A 307 -37.89 21.68 6.82
N PRO A 308 -38.23 21.58 5.53
CA PRO A 308 -38.44 20.31 4.87
C PRO A 308 -37.11 19.62 4.53
N ALA A 309 -37.10 18.31 4.70
CA ALA A 309 -35.99 17.41 4.42
C ALA A 309 -36.51 16.07 3.88
N LEU A 310 -35.63 15.26 3.27
CA LEU A 310 -35.92 13.86 2.98
C LEU A 310 -35.12 12.96 3.92
N ALA A 311 -35.73 11.92 4.47
CA ALA A 311 -35.02 10.82 5.10
C ALA A 311 -35.14 9.58 4.21
N ALA A 312 -34.04 8.86 4.01
CA ALA A 312 -33.97 7.68 3.17
C ALA A 312 -33.35 6.50 3.92
N ARG A 313 -34.00 5.34 3.86
CA ARG A 313 -33.45 4.05 4.27
C ARG A 313 -33.31 3.17 3.04
N VAL A 314 -32.11 2.64 2.84
CA VAL A 314 -31.74 1.88 1.63
C VAL A 314 -31.05 0.59 2.04
N ARG A 315 -31.53 -0.52 1.51
CA ARG A 315 -30.83 -1.81 1.61
C ARG A 315 -29.91 -2.00 0.41
N LEU A 316 -28.66 -2.31 0.72
CA LEU A 316 -27.58 -2.55 -0.22
C LEU A 316 -27.23 -4.05 -0.20
N LEU A 317 -27.08 -4.66 -1.37
CA LEU A 317 -26.61 -6.04 -1.50
C LEU A 317 -25.24 -6.04 -2.18
N PHE A 318 -24.18 -6.34 -1.42
CA PHE A 318 -22.87 -6.60 -1.99
C PHE A 318 -22.74 -8.10 -2.29
N ASP A 319 -22.64 -8.47 -3.55
CA ASP A 319 -22.40 -9.85 -3.96
C ASP A 319 -21.22 -9.99 -4.92
N ASP A 320 -20.55 -11.14 -4.83
CA ASP A 320 -19.51 -11.51 -5.78
C ASP A 320 -19.43 -13.03 -5.91
N THR A 321 -19.41 -13.51 -7.15
CA THR A 321 -19.41 -14.94 -7.46
C THR A 321 -18.06 -15.60 -7.19
N LYS A 322 -16.94 -14.89 -7.34
CA LYS A 322 -15.60 -15.46 -7.17
C LYS A 322 -15.26 -15.63 -5.68
N GLY A 323 -15.62 -14.64 -4.87
CA GLY A 323 -15.50 -14.65 -3.42
C GLY A 323 -16.62 -15.38 -2.69
N ASN A 324 -17.64 -15.86 -3.42
CA ASN A 324 -18.87 -16.42 -2.84
C ASN A 324 -19.44 -15.49 -1.75
N LEU A 325 -19.43 -14.19 -2.04
CA LEU A 325 -19.88 -13.14 -1.15
C LEU A 325 -21.36 -12.86 -1.41
N ARG A 326 -22.11 -12.75 -0.33
CA ARG A 326 -23.45 -12.16 -0.32
C ARG A 326 -23.64 -11.45 1.02
N HIS A 327 -23.64 -10.13 1.01
CA HIS A 327 -23.72 -9.31 2.20
C HIS A 327 -24.77 -8.22 2.03
N GLU A 328 -25.70 -8.15 2.97
CA GLU A 328 -26.71 -7.09 3.02
C GLU A 328 -26.28 -6.05 4.05
N ALA A 329 -26.30 -4.78 3.64
CA ALA A 329 -26.03 -3.62 4.48
C ALA A 329 -27.21 -2.66 4.42
N GLU A 330 -27.43 -1.94 5.51
CA GLU A 330 -28.42 -0.86 5.58
C GLU A 330 -27.70 0.48 5.53
N TRP A 331 -28.22 1.39 4.72
CA TRP A 331 -27.71 2.74 4.56
C TRP A 331 -28.83 3.73 4.83
N GLU A 332 -28.51 4.74 5.63
CA GLU A 332 -29.49 5.71 6.11
C GLU A 332 -28.92 7.12 6.01
N ALA A 333 -29.72 8.05 5.50
CA ALA A 333 -29.33 9.44 5.41
C ALA A 333 -30.51 10.41 5.40
N VAL A 334 -30.19 11.65 5.73
CA VAL A 334 -31.10 12.79 5.62
C VAL A 334 -30.55 13.82 4.65
N VAL A 335 -31.45 14.38 3.86
CA VAL A 335 -31.21 15.50 2.96
C VAL A 335 -31.85 16.74 3.59
N PRO A 336 -31.08 17.63 4.24
CA PRO A 336 -31.60 18.89 4.73
C PRO A 336 -31.87 19.86 3.58
N ALA A 337 -32.82 20.78 3.76
CA ALA A 337 -33.03 21.93 2.88
C ALA A 337 -33.34 21.59 1.40
N LEU A 338 -34.56 21.12 1.12
CA LEU A 338 -34.95 20.73 -0.25
C LEU A 338 -35.03 21.91 -1.23
N GLY A 339 -34.07 21.98 -2.16
CA GLY A 339 -34.05 22.91 -3.29
C GLY A 339 -34.96 22.49 -4.46
N ALA A 340 -35.01 23.33 -5.51
CA ALA A 340 -35.85 23.07 -6.69
C ALA A 340 -35.47 21.80 -7.47
N ASP A 341 -34.18 21.43 -7.43
CA ASP A 341 -33.61 20.25 -8.07
C ASP A 341 -33.03 19.30 -7.01
N VAL A 342 -32.99 18.02 -7.33
CA VAL A 342 -32.44 16.95 -6.50
C VAL A 342 -30.99 16.61 -6.86
N ASP A 343 -30.46 17.20 -7.94
CA ASP A 343 -29.06 17.03 -8.35
C ASP A 343 -28.10 17.84 -7.45
N GLY A 344 -26.98 17.22 -7.03
CA GLY A 344 -25.96 17.87 -6.21
C GLY A 344 -26.33 18.05 -4.73
N VAL A 345 -27.31 17.27 -4.28
CA VAL A 345 -27.78 17.25 -2.91
C VAL A 345 -26.79 16.52 -1.99
N ASP A 346 -26.52 17.11 -0.83
CA ASP A 346 -25.70 16.47 0.21
C ASP A 346 -26.54 15.49 1.03
N PHE A 347 -26.21 14.20 0.90
CA PHE A 347 -26.75 13.16 1.77
C PHE A 347 -25.96 13.15 3.07
N VAL A 348 -26.61 13.49 4.17
CA VAL A 348 -26.02 13.49 5.51
C VAL A 348 -26.27 12.11 6.13
N PRO A 349 -25.25 11.25 6.31
CA PRO A 349 -25.43 9.93 6.88
C PRO A 349 -25.88 10.05 8.34
N VAL A 350 -26.95 9.33 8.67
CA VAL A 350 -27.52 9.27 10.02
C VAL A 350 -27.95 7.84 10.32
N ASP A 351 -28.00 7.47 11.60
CA ASP A 351 -28.61 6.22 12.07
C ASP A 351 -29.97 6.62 12.64
N TYR A 352 -31.02 6.57 11.81
CA TYR A 352 -32.35 7.05 12.20
C TYR A 352 -33.34 5.91 12.43
N ASP A 353 -33.89 5.88 13.63
CA ASP A 353 -34.94 4.93 13.99
C ASP A 353 -36.31 5.54 13.69
N ASP A 354 -37.30 4.70 13.39
CA ASP A 354 -38.68 5.14 13.20
C ASP A 354 -39.22 5.92 14.42
N ARG A 355 -38.68 5.66 15.62
CA ARG A 355 -38.99 6.37 16.87
C ARG A 355 -38.54 7.84 16.88
N ASP A 356 -37.54 8.19 16.07
CA ASP A 356 -37.05 9.57 15.92
C ASP A 356 -38.02 10.42 15.07
N LEU A 357 -38.97 9.76 14.38
CA LEU A 357 -39.89 10.39 13.43
C LEU A 357 -41.34 10.36 13.93
N ARG A 358 -41.79 11.49 14.48
CA ARG A 358 -43.15 11.68 14.96
C ARG A 358 -44.16 11.80 13.79
N SER A 359 -45.39 11.33 14.00
CA SER A 359 -46.48 11.41 13.02
C SER A 359 -47.32 12.69 13.10
N VAL A 360 -47.15 13.48 14.17
CA VAL A 360 -47.95 14.68 14.45
C VAL A 360 -47.04 15.89 14.60
N ALA A 361 -47.44 17.00 13.97
CA ALA A 361 -46.73 18.28 14.07
C ALA A 361 -46.76 18.81 15.52
N PRO A 362 -45.66 19.36 16.04
CA PRO A 362 -45.68 20.14 17.28
C PRO A 362 -46.66 21.32 17.21
N GLN A 363 -47.19 21.76 18.36
CA GLN A 363 -48.12 22.90 18.38
C GLN A 363 -47.42 24.23 18.09
N GLY A 364 -48.07 25.11 17.33
CA GLY A 364 -47.55 26.45 17.04
C GLY A 364 -46.41 26.48 16.04
N THR A 365 -46.31 25.47 15.16
CA THR A 365 -45.28 25.37 14.13
C THR A 365 -45.58 26.23 12.91
N VAL A 366 -44.51 26.72 12.30
CA VAL A 366 -44.51 27.45 11.03
C VAL A 366 -43.72 26.61 10.03
N TYR A 367 -44.28 26.35 8.85
CA TYR A 367 -43.63 25.58 7.80
C TYR A 367 -42.89 26.50 6.84
N VAL A 368 -41.65 26.15 6.52
CA VAL A 368 -40.89 26.76 5.43
C VAL A 368 -41.28 26.08 4.12
N LEU A 369 -41.70 26.85 3.14
CA LEU A 369 -42.05 26.37 1.80
C LEU A 369 -40.76 26.08 1.02
N PRO A 370 -40.50 24.82 0.64
CA PRO A 370 -39.33 24.54 -0.18
C PRO A 370 -39.56 24.96 -1.62
N ASP A 371 -38.48 25.29 -2.32
CA ASP A 371 -38.50 25.43 -3.79
C ASP A 371 -38.79 24.07 -4.47
N ALA A 372 -38.52 22.97 -3.76
CA ALA A 372 -38.84 21.62 -4.18
C ALA A 372 -40.34 21.42 -4.45
N LYS A 373 -40.66 20.74 -5.55
CA LYS A 373 -42.05 20.40 -5.93
C LYS A 373 -42.58 19.20 -5.15
N ILE A 374 -42.58 19.28 -3.82
CA ILE A 374 -43.01 18.22 -2.88
C ILE A 374 -44.49 17.79 -3.04
N HIS A 375 -45.28 18.57 -3.77
CA HIS A 375 -46.67 18.22 -4.11
C HIS A 375 -46.78 17.26 -5.32
N THR A 376 -45.67 16.96 -6.00
CA THR A 376 -45.62 16.10 -7.19
C THR A 376 -44.87 14.80 -6.92
N LYS A 377 -45.37 13.66 -7.41
CA LYS A 377 -44.67 12.37 -7.31
C LYS A 377 -43.35 12.34 -8.08
N THR A 378 -43.23 13.18 -9.12
CA THR A 378 -42.03 13.29 -9.96
C THR A 378 -40.80 13.65 -9.13
N PHE A 379 -40.92 14.60 -8.20
CA PHE A 379 -39.82 15.00 -7.33
C PHE A 379 -39.23 13.82 -6.54
N PHE A 380 -40.08 13.01 -5.90
CA PHE A 380 -39.63 11.86 -5.10
C PHE A 380 -39.02 10.74 -5.94
N ARG A 381 -39.59 10.47 -7.13
CA ARG A 381 -39.00 9.51 -8.07
C ARG A 381 -37.63 9.98 -8.56
N ASP A 382 -37.47 11.27 -8.81
CA ASP A 382 -36.20 11.84 -9.24
C ASP A 382 -35.19 11.82 -8.09
N ALA A 383 -35.62 12.10 -6.85
CA ALA A 383 -34.80 11.95 -5.64
C ALA A 383 -34.33 10.49 -5.44
N GLU A 384 -35.23 9.52 -5.57
CA GLU A 384 -34.90 8.09 -5.49
C GLU A 384 -33.87 7.68 -6.55
N ARG A 385 -34.01 8.21 -7.78
CA ARG A 385 -33.05 7.98 -8.87
C ARG A 385 -31.68 8.56 -8.53
N VAL A 386 -31.62 9.81 -8.07
CA VAL A 386 -30.35 10.47 -7.71
C VAL A 386 -29.68 9.74 -6.54
N LEU A 387 -30.46 9.32 -5.53
CA LEU A 387 -29.97 8.53 -4.41
C LEU A 387 -29.35 7.20 -4.87
N LYS A 388 -30.04 6.44 -5.73
CA LYS A 388 -29.49 5.20 -6.30
C LYS A 388 -28.23 5.45 -7.12
N ASP A 389 -28.22 6.52 -7.92
CA ASP A 389 -27.05 6.89 -8.73
C ASP A 389 -25.86 7.36 -7.85
N HIS A 390 -26.11 7.97 -6.69
CA HIS A 390 -25.11 8.34 -5.70
C HIS A 390 -24.49 7.09 -5.06
N LEU A 391 -25.31 6.22 -4.47
CA LEU A 391 -24.86 5.01 -3.78
C LEU A 391 -24.11 4.05 -4.72
N TYR A 392 -24.58 3.90 -5.96
CA TYR A 392 -23.89 3.12 -6.99
C TYR A 392 -22.45 3.62 -7.27
N ARG A 393 -22.17 4.91 -7.05
CA ARG A 393 -20.86 5.52 -7.33
C ARG A 393 -20.00 5.68 -6.09
N SER A 394 -20.60 5.83 -4.90
CA SER A 394 -19.89 6.12 -3.66
C SER A 394 -19.65 4.88 -2.81
N GLU A 395 -20.57 3.92 -2.81
CA GLU A 395 -20.51 2.76 -1.91
C GLU A 395 -19.80 1.57 -2.58
N SER A 396 -18.87 0.99 -1.83
CA SER A 396 -18.18 -0.25 -2.20
C SER A 396 -17.72 -0.96 -0.94
N LEU A 397 -17.71 -2.29 -0.97
CA LEU A 397 -17.20 -3.11 0.11
C LEU A 397 -15.76 -3.51 -0.19
N THR A 398 -14.84 -3.17 0.71
CA THR A 398 -13.43 -3.56 0.58
C THR A 398 -13.19 -4.88 1.29
N LEU A 399 -12.72 -5.88 0.55
CA LEU A 399 -12.30 -7.18 1.06
C LEU A 399 -10.82 -7.42 0.72
N LEU A 400 -10.24 -8.45 1.33
CA LEU A 400 -8.91 -8.93 0.99
C LEU A 400 -9.05 -10.20 0.16
N ARG A 401 -8.13 -10.42 -0.78
CA ARG A 401 -8.05 -11.65 -1.56
C ARG A 401 -6.63 -12.13 -1.73
N ASN A 402 -6.51 -13.43 -1.94
CA ASN A 402 -5.30 -14.10 -2.36
C ASN A 402 -5.66 -14.98 -3.57
N ASP A 403 -5.28 -14.52 -4.76
CA ASP A 403 -5.65 -15.17 -6.03
C ASP A 403 -4.95 -16.53 -6.22
N GLU A 404 -3.72 -16.67 -5.70
CA GLU A 404 -2.93 -17.91 -5.77
C GLU A 404 -3.60 -19.04 -4.96
N LEU A 405 -4.09 -18.71 -3.76
CA LEU A 405 -4.81 -19.64 -2.89
C LEU A 405 -6.32 -19.68 -3.16
N LYS A 406 -6.83 -18.81 -4.04
CA LYS A 406 -8.27 -18.63 -4.33
C LYS A 406 -9.09 -18.37 -3.06
N LEU A 407 -8.53 -17.57 -2.16
CA LEU A 407 -9.15 -17.20 -0.89
C LEU A 407 -9.60 -15.75 -0.90
N TYR A 408 -10.75 -15.50 -0.29
CA TYR A 408 -11.31 -14.17 -0.06
C TYR A 408 -11.61 -14.00 1.43
N SER A 409 -11.46 -12.78 1.93
CA SER A 409 -11.79 -12.45 3.30
C SER A 409 -13.29 -12.44 3.49
N ARG A 410 -13.72 -12.67 4.72
CA ARG A 410 -15.11 -12.45 5.12
C ARG A 410 -15.31 -10.96 5.41
N VAL A 411 -16.58 -10.54 5.42
CA VAL A 411 -16.95 -9.22 5.93
C VAL A 411 -16.52 -9.13 7.40
N ASP A 412 -15.94 -7.97 7.77
CA ASP A 412 -15.39 -7.69 9.10
C ASP A 412 -14.23 -8.59 9.55
N GLU A 413 -13.67 -9.39 8.67
CA GLU A 413 -12.46 -10.16 8.97
C GLU A 413 -11.24 -9.26 8.96
N THR A 414 -10.49 -9.27 10.06
CA THR A 414 -9.24 -8.50 10.14
C THR A 414 -8.19 -9.07 9.19
N GLN A 415 -7.25 -8.22 8.76
CA GLN A 415 -6.13 -8.64 7.90
C GLN A 415 -5.33 -9.79 8.51
N GLU A 416 -5.08 -9.76 9.83
CA GLU A 416 -4.36 -10.83 10.54
C GLU A 416 -5.10 -12.17 10.51
N GLN A 417 -6.43 -12.16 10.69
CA GLN A 417 -7.24 -13.38 10.61
C GLN A 417 -7.25 -13.96 9.20
N PHE A 418 -7.32 -13.11 8.17
CA PHE A 418 -7.25 -13.53 6.78
C PHE A 418 -5.86 -14.09 6.43
N MET A 419 -4.79 -13.42 6.84
CA MET A 419 -3.40 -13.89 6.71
C MET A 419 -3.22 -15.28 7.32
N ALA A 420 -3.69 -15.49 8.55
CA ALA A 420 -3.58 -16.79 9.22
C ALA A 420 -4.33 -17.90 8.46
N ARG A 421 -5.45 -17.59 7.80
CA ARG A 421 -6.16 -18.55 6.92
C ARG A 421 -5.37 -18.83 5.65
N CYS A 422 -4.75 -17.82 5.04
CA CYS A 422 -3.89 -17.99 3.88
C CYS A 422 -2.67 -18.86 4.21
N GLU A 423 -1.99 -18.59 5.32
CA GLU A 423 -0.87 -19.40 5.82
C GLU A 423 -1.28 -20.85 6.05
N LYS A 424 -2.43 -21.08 6.69
CA LYS A 424 -2.95 -22.43 6.90
C LYS A 424 -3.26 -23.16 5.59
N ALA A 425 -3.87 -22.48 4.63
CA ALA A 425 -4.18 -23.10 3.34
C ALA A 425 -2.91 -23.42 2.54
N ALA A 426 -1.89 -22.56 2.63
CA ALA A 426 -0.58 -22.82 2.04
C ALA A 426 0.13 -23.99 2.72
N ASP A 427 0.03 -24.13 4.04
CA ASP A 427 0.52 -25.29 4.79
C ASP A 427 -0.15 -26.60 4.35
N ASP A 428 -1.46 -26.59 4.20
CA ASP A 428 -2.22 -27.77 3.77
C ASP A 428 -1.79 -28.20 2.35
N LEU A 429 -1.59 -27.26 1.42
CA LEU A 429 -1.11 -27.52 0.06
C LEU A 429 0.36 -27.98 0.02
N LEU A 430 1.22 -27.39 0.85
CA LEU A 430 2.61 -27.83 1.02
C LEU A 430 2.68 -29.27 1.54
N ASP A 431 1.80 -29.65 2.47
CA ASP A 431 1.73 -31.01 3.00
C ASP A 431 1.28 -32.02 1.91
N GLU A 432 0.36 -31.63 1.03
CA GLU A 432 -0.04 -32.43 -0.14
C GLU A 432 1.14 -32.63 -1.12
N GLU A 433 1.82 -31.55 -1.51
CA GLU A 433 2.99 -31.60 -2.40
C GLU A 433 4.14 -32.41 -1.78
N ALA A 434 4.40 -32.23 -0.48
CA ALA A 434 5.39 -33.00 0.25
C ALA A 434 5.07 -34.50 0.28
N ALA A 435 3.79 -34.88 0.35
CA ALA A 435 3.38 -36.29 0.29
C ALA A 435 3.67 -36.91 -1.08
N GLU A 436 3.44 -36.17 -2.17
CA GLU A 436 3.80 -36.60 -3.53
C GLU A 436 5.31 -36.76 -3.69
N LEU A 437 6.07 -35.76 -3.23
CA LEU A 437 7.54 -35.76 -3.28
C LEU A 437 8.13 -36.94 -2.49
N ARG A 438 7.64 -37.18 -1.26
CA ARG A 438 8.05 -38.32 -0.43
C ARG A 438 7.76 -39.65 -1.12
N THR A 439 6.60 -39.79 -1.75
CA THR A 439 6.24 -41.02 -2.49
C THR A 439 7.18 -41.27 -3.67
N ALA A 440 7.55 -40.22 -4.40
CA ALA A 440 8.49 -40.32 -5.51
C ALA A 440 9.91 -40.69 -5.03
N MET A 441 10.37 -40.11 -3.93
CA MET A 441 11.72 -40.33 -3.39
C MET A 441 11.85 -41.66 -2.63
N ALA A 442 10.80 -42.14 -1.95
CA ALA A 442 10.79 -43.46 -1.29
C ALA A 442 11.09 -44.61 -2.28
N LYS A 443 10.59 -44.52 -3.52
CA LYS A 443 10.92 -45.50 -4.58
C LYS A 443 12.41 -45.51 -4.94
N LYS A 444 13.08 -44.36 -4.87
CA LYS A 444 14.52 -44.25 -5.12
C LYS A 444 15.30 -44.78 -3.92
N GLU A 445 14.86 -44.46 -2.71
CA GLU A 445 15.44 -44.95 -1.46
C GLU A 445 15.44 -46.48 -1.40
N ASP A 446 14.31 -47.13 -1.68
CA ASP A 446 14.20 -48.60 -1.71
C ASP A 446 15.22 -49.23 -2.67
N ARG A 447 15.41 -48.62 -3.84
CA ARG A 447 16.39 -49.08 -4.83
C ARG A 447 17.83 -48.96 -4.32
N ILE A 448 18.17 -47.85 -3.66
CA ILE A 448 19.50 -47.62 -3.09
C ILE A 448 19.74 -48.56 -1.90
N ARG A 449 18.76 -48.76 -1.02
CA ARG A 449 18.84 -49.72 0.11
C ARG A 449 19.09 -51.15 -0.35
N VAL A 450 18.41 -51.60 -1.42
CA VAL A 450 18.69 -52.92 -2.02
C VAL A 450 20.12 -52.99 -2.59
N ALA A 451 20.65 -51.90 -3.13
CA ALA A 451 22.03 -51.84 -3.62
C ALA A 451 23.06 -51.86 -2.48
N ILE A 452 22.80 -51.13 -1.39
CA ILE A 452 23.60 -51.14 -0.15
C ILE A 452 23.68 -52.57 0.40
N SER A 453 22.54 -53.24 0.60
CA SER A 453 22.52 -54.61 1.12
C SER A 453 23.37 -55.57 0.27
N LYS A 454 23.28 -55.50 -1.06
CA LYS A 454 24.13 -56.30 -1.96
C LYS A 454 25.62 -55.96 -1.84
N ALA A 455 25.96 -54.69 -1.62
CA ALA A 455 27.34 -54.25 -1.44
C ALA A 455 27.90 -54.71 -0.07
N GLU A 456 27.08 -54.67 0.98
CA GLU A 456 27.42 -55.19 2.32
C GLU A 456 27.70 -56.70 2.28
N ASP A 457 26.82 -57.49 1.65
CA ASP A 457 27.01 -58.94 1.47
C ASP A 457 28.36 -59.24 0.80
N ARG A 458 28.74 -58.45 -0.22
CA ARG A 458 30.00 -58.61 -0.94
C ARG A 458 31.22 -58.24 -0.09
N VAL A 459 31.11 -57.22 0.75
CA VAL A 459 32.15 -56.86 1.72
C VAL A 459 32.33 -57.98 2.74
N ALA A 460 31.22 -58.53 3.26
CA ALA A 460 31.24 -59.62 4.24
C ALA A 460 31.87 -60.90 3.68
N GLU A 461 31.54 -61.28 2.43
CA GLU A 461 32.15 -62.41 1.73
C GLU A 461 33.69 -62.26 1.61
N LEU A 462 34.16 -61.10 1.16
CA LEU A 462 35.59 -60.82 0.98
C LEU A 462 36.35 -60.65 2.31
N GLN A 463 35.66 -60.27 3.40
CA GLN A 463 36.23 -60.26 4.74
C GLN A 463 36.37 -61.67 5.32
N SER A 464 35.41 -62.56 5.04
CA SER A 464 35.44 -63.98 5.45
C SER A 464 36.61 -64.74 4.81
N ASP A 465 36.92 -64.45 3.54
CA ASP A 465 38.05 -65.06 2.81
C ASP A 465 39.43 -64.56 3.29
N SER A 466 39.49 -63.48 4.06
CA SER A 466 40.71 -62.94 4.66
C SER A 466 40.92 -63.58 6.05
N SER A 467 42.04 -64.28 6.23
CA SER A 467 42.40 -65.06 7.44
C SER A 467 42.66 -64.25 8.73
N ASP A 468 42.09 -63.06 8.88
CA ASP A 468 42.13 -62.25 10.09
C ASP A 468 40.75 -62.24 10.77
N ARG A 469 40.57 -63.15 11.73
CA ARG A 469 39.55 -63.01 12.79
C ARG A 469 39.93 -61.85 13.70
N LYS A 470 39.84 -60.61 13.21
CA LYS A 470 39.75 -59.44 14.07
C LYS A 470 38.31 -59.01 14.13
N ARG A 471 37.71 -59.26 15.31
CA ARG A 471 36.50 -58.59 15.77
C ARG A 471 36.61 -57.11 15.41
N ASN A 472 35.68 -56.61 14.61
CA ASN A 472 35.28 -55.21 14.70
C ASN A 472 33.80 -55.09 14.36
N GLU A 473 33.08 -54.80 15.43
CA GLU A 473 32.02 -53.81 15.55
C GLU A 473 32.00 -52.76 14.43
N VAL A 474 30.77 -52.30 14.12
CA VAL A 474 30.41 -51.17 13.26
C VAL A 474 30.33 -51.48 11.76
N LEU A 475 29.21 -52.10 11.36
CA LEU A 475 28.56 -51.80 10.08
C LEU A 475 27.04 -51.53 10.23
N GLY A 476 26.42 -51.89 11.36
CA GLY A 476 24.96 -51.83 11.54
C GLY A 476 24.37 -50.49 11.99
N GLY A 477 25.02 -49.35 11.74
CA GLY A 477 24.59 -48.05 12.29
C GLY A 477 24.36 -46.92 11.30
N ALA A 478 24.43 -47.17 9.98
CA ALA A 478 24.40 -46.10 8.97
C ALA A 478 23.04 -45.88 8.28
N ILE A 479 22.06 -46.79 8.43
CA ILE A 479 20.83 -46.77 7.62
C ILE A 479 19.64 -46.09 8.34
N ASP A 480 19.73 -45.79 9.64
CA ASP A 480 18.60 -45.30 10.45
C ASP A 480 18.30 -43.80 10.31
N VAL A 481 19.11 -43.02 9.58
CA VAL A 481 18.97 -41.55 9.55
C VAL A 481 17.80 -41.09 8.66
N ILE A 482 17.37 -41.90 7.70
CA ILE A 482 16.40 -41.49 6.67
C ILE A 482 14.97 -41.96 6.97
N SER A 483 14.80 -42.97 7.84
CA SER A 483 13.47 -43.49 8.17
C SER A 483 12.53 -42.41 8.76
N GLY A 484 13.08 -41.38 9.40
CA GLY A 484 12.32 -40.26 9.96
C GLY A 484 11.81 -39.22 8.94
N LEU A 485 12.41 -39.17 7.74
CA LEU A 485 12.04 -38.27 6.64
C LEU A 485 10.88 -38.84 5.81
N PHE A 486 10.85 -40.16 5.66
CA PHE A 486 9.87 -40.88 4.84
C PHE A 486 8.77 -41.57 5.64
N GLY A 487 8.94 -41.72 6.96
CA GLY A 487 7.99 -42.40 7.85
C GLY A 487 7.13 -41.45 8.68
N GLY A 488 5.83 -41.39 8.40
CA GLY A 488 4.80 -40.85 9.31
C GLY A 488 4.01 -39.64 8.77
N LYS A 489 2.86 -39.36 9.41
CA LYS A 489 1.99 -38.20 9.12
C LYS A 489 2.54 -36.89 9.71
N LYS A 490 3.80 -36.56 9.42
CA LYS A 490 4.43 -35.32 9.87
C LYS A 490 4.29 -34.25 8.79
N SER A 491 3.96 -33.01 9.18
CA SER A 491 3.88 -31.89 8.24
C SER A 491 5.25 -31.60 7.63
N ALA A 492 5.29 -31.07 6.42
CA ALA A 492 6.49 -30.69 5.68
C ALA A 492 7.40 -29.77 6.52
N ARG A 493 6.81 -28.74 7.15
CA ARG A 493 7.56 -27.81 8.01
C ARG A 493 8.17 -28.48 9.24
N SER A 494 7.51 -29.49 9.83
CA SER A 494 8.08 -30.24 10.95
C SER A 494 9.25 -31.12 10.54
N VAL A 495 9.26 -31.59 9.28
CA VAL A 495 10.38 -32.32 8.69
C VAL A 495 11.58 -31.40 8.49
N LEU A 496 11.37 -30.20 7.92
CA LEU A 496 12.42 -29.19 7.79
C LEU A 496 13.06 -28.80 9.13
N GLY A 497 12.27 -28.66 10.20
CA GLY A 497 12.78 -28.35 11.55
C GLY A 497 13.50 -29.51 12.25
N GLY A 498 13.34 -30.75 11.79
CA GLY A 498 13.88 -31.96 12.41
C GLY A 498 15.20 -32.48 11.81
N VAL A 499 15.57 -32.03 10.61
CA VAL A 499 16.78 -32.49 9.92
C VAL A 499 18.01 -31.80 10.50
N ARG A 500 18.77 -32.53 11.34
CA ARG A 500 20.15 -32.15 11.66
C ARG A 500 21.05 -32.71 10.58
N ARG A 501 21.58 -31.84 9.69
CA ARG A 501 22.57 -32.18 8.66
C ARG A 501 23.82 -32.78 9.35
N ALA A 502 23.87 -34.10 9.47
CA ALA A 502 24.99 -34.81 10.06
C ALA A 502 26.09 -34.88 9.00
N SER A 503 27.13 -34.06 9.14
CA SER A 503 28.28 -34.10 8.24
C SER A 503 29.05 -35.42 8.40
N SER A 504 28.74 -36.40 7.57
CA SER A 504 29.47 -37.68 7.49
C SER A 504 30.82 -37.45 6.82
N LYS A 505 31.85 -37.10 7.60
CA LYS A 505 33.26 -37.27 7.18
C LYS A 505 33.81 -38.52 7.86
N ARG A 506 33.62 -39.69 7.24
CA ARG A 506 34.33 -40.92 7.62
C ARG A 506 35.36 -41.28 6.57
N ARG A 507 36.63 -40.93 6.82
CA ARG A 507 37.76 -41.49 6.07
C ARG A 507 38.11 -42.86 6.66
N MET A 508 37.88 -43.93 5.91
CA MET A 508 38.34 -45.26 6.32
C MET A 508 39.87 -45.39 6.15
N SER A 509 40.55 -45.86 7.19
CA SER A 509 42.01 -46.09 7.21
C SER A 509 42.41 -47.24 6.27
N ALA A 510 43.43 -46.99 5.46
CA ALA A 510 43.96 -47.93 4.46
C ALA A 510 44.83 -49.02 5.12
N ASN A 511 44.31 -50.25 5.18
CA ASN A 511 45.09 -51.48 5.24
C ASN A 511 44.16 -52.70 5.02
N ALA A 512 43.71 -52.88 3.78
CA ALA A 512 42.95 -54.04 3.33
C ALA A 512 43.44 -54.46 1.93
N SER A 513 43.25 -55.72 1.53
CA SER A 513 43.61 -56.18 0.18
C SER A 513 42.88 -55.36 -0.90
N ASN A 514 43.50 -55.18 -2.08
CA ASN A 514 42.94 -54.35 -3.19
C ASN A 514 41.48 -54.70 -3.56
N ARG A 515 41.06 -55.96 -3.39
CA ARG A 515 39.68 -56.40 -3.68
C ARG A 515 38.69 -56.00 -2.59
N LEU A 516 39.07 -56.16 -1.32
CA LEU A 516 38.24 -55.76 -0.19
C LEU A 516 38.07 -54.23 -0.15
N GLN A 517 39.14 -53.48 -0.45
CA GLN A 517 39.06 -52.03 -0.51
C GLN A 517 38.13 -51.54 -1.62
N THR A 518 38.19 -52.14 -2.81
CA THR A 518 37.24 -51.83 -3.90
C THR A 518 35.79 -52.10 -3.50
N ALA A 519 35.50 -53.18 -2.77
CA ALA A 519 34.15 -53.49 -2.32
C ALA A 519 33.65 -52.49 -1.27
N LYS A 520 34.51 -52.08 -0.33
CA LYS A 520 34.20 -51.05 0.67
C LYS A 520 33.90 -49.69 0.04
N ASN A 521 34.70 -49.26 -0.93
CA ASN A 521 34.48 -47.99 -1.63
C ASN A 521 33.12 -47.98 -2.36
N ARG A 522 32.69 -49.13 -2.92
CA ARG A 522 31.35 -49.23 -3.55
C ARG A 522 30.21 -49.15 -2.54
N LEU A 523 30.39 -49.71 -1.34
CA LEU A 523 29.41 -49.56 -0.27
C LEU A 523 29.32 -48.10 0.18
N GLU A 524 30.47 -47.45 0.37
CA GLU A 524 30.56 -46.03 0.71
C GLU A 524 29.86 -45.16 -0.35
N GLU A 525 30.13 -45.38 -1.64
CA GLU A 525 29.43 -44.70 -2.74
C GLU A 525 27.90 -44.85 -2.68
N LYS A 526 27.38 -46.03 -2.30
CA LYS A 526 25.93 -46.23 -2.15
C LYS A 526 25.33 -45.60 -0.91
N VAL A 527 26.11 -45.47 0.16
CA VAL A 527 25.70 -44.73 1.35
C VAL A 527 25.69 -43.22 1.05
N ASP A 528 26.70 -42.72 0.33
CA ASP A 528 26.75 -41.33 -0.11
C ASP A 528 25.56 -40.99 -1.04
N GLU A 529 25.23 -41.87 -2.00
CA GLU A 529 24.03 -41.71 -2.86
C GLU A 529 22.72 -41.62 -2.03
N LEU A 530 22.67 -42.32 -0.90
CA LEU A 530 21.51 -42.33 -0.02
C LEU A 530 21.41 -41.02 0.79
N ASP A 531 22.54 -40.51 1.29
CA ASP A 531 22.63 -39.21 1.97
C ASP A 531 22.29 -38.06 1.01
N GLU A 532 22.81 -38.08 -0.23
CA GLU A 532 22.49 -37.11 -1.28
C GLU A 532 20.99 -37.07 -1.60
N LEU A 533 20.32 -38.22 -1.61
CA LEU A 533 18.87 -38.30 -1.82
C LEU A 533 18.09 -37.63 -0.67
N ALA A 534 18.57 -37.75 0.56
CA ALA A 534 17.95 -37.13 1.73
C ALA A 534 18.14 -35.61 1.75
N ASP A 535 19.34 -35.13 1.38
CA ASP A 535 19.62 -33.71 1.19
C ASP A 535 18.76 -33.12 0.08
N LEU A 536 18.67 -33.79 -1.07
CA LEU A 536 17.81 -33.36 -2.18
C LEU A 536 16.33 -33.24 -1.77
N LEU A 537 15.81 -34.22 -1.01
CA LEU A 537 14.44 -34.15 -0.49
C LEU A 537 14.26 -32.92 0.40
N THR A 538 15.20 -32.68 1.30
CA THR A 538 15.15 -31.56 2.25
C THR A 538 15.19 -30.22 1.53
N ASP A 539 16.11 -30.05 0.58
CA ASP A 539 16.24 -28.82 -0.22
C ASP A 539 14.97 -28.59 -1.07
N THR A 540 14.44 -29.63 -1.72
CA THR A 540 13.21 -29.52 -2.51
C THR A 540 11.99 -29.15 -1.66
N LEU A 541 11.87 -29.73 -0.46
CA LEU A 541 10.79 -29.37 0.49
C LEU A 541 10.94 -27.94 0.98
N GLN A 542 12.17 -27.46 1.15
CA GLN A 542 12.43 -26.09 1.56
C GLN A 542 12.07 -25.10 0.46
N ASP A 543 12.44 -25.37 -0.79
CA ASP A 543 12.06 -24.55 -1.94
C ASP A 543 10.54 -24.46 -2.10
N ALA A 544 9.83 -25.59 -1.95
CA ALA A 544 8.37 -25.63 -1.96
C ALA A 544 7.77 -24.80 -0.81
N ALA A 545 8.32 -24.92 0.41
CA ALA A 545 7.85 -24.14 1.56
C ALA A 545 8.02 -22.64 1.33
N ASP A 546 9.18 -22.19 0.83
CA ASP A 546 9.44 -20.78 0.52
C ASP A 546 8.48 -20.26 -0.57
N GLU A 547 8.15 -21.09 -1.57
CA GLU A 547 7.17 -20.75 -2.62
C GLU A 547 5.77 -20.56 -2.03
N TRP A 548 5.30 -21.50 -1.21
CA TRP A 548 3.99 -21.44 -0.58
C TRP A 548 3.87 -20.28 0.42
N ASP A 549 4.94 -19.95 1.15
CA ASP A 549 5.01 -18.77 2.03
C ASP A 549 4.85 -17.47 1.24
N THR A 550 5.52 -17.38 0.08
CA THR A 550 5.42 -16.23 -0.81
C THR A 550 4.00 -16.09 -1.37
N LYS A 551 3.39 -17.21 -1.79
CA LYS A 551 1.99 -17.24 -2.25
C LYS A 551 1.03 -16.80 -1.15
N ALA A 552 1.18 -17.30 0.08
CA ALA A 552 0.33 -16.93 1.22
C ALA A 552 0.40 -15.43 1.56
N ALA A 553 1.58 -14.83 1.45
CA ALA A 553 1.80 -13.41 1.72
C ALA A 553 1.28 -12.48 0.61
N THR A 554 0.92 -13.00 -0.56
CA THR A 554 0.41 -12.20 -1.69
C THR A 554 -1.08 -11.89 -1.47
N ILE A 555 -1.35 -10.87 -0.66
CA ILE A 555 -2.69 -10.40 -0.34
C ILE A 555 -2.93 -9.04 -0.98
N GLU A 556 -4.05 -8.90 -1.66
CA GLU A 556 -4.47 -7.68 -2.34
C GLU A 556 -5.84 -7.23 -1.84
N GLU A 557 -6.10 -5.93 -1.90
CA GLU A 557 -7.44 -5.38 -1.72
C GLU A 557 -8.32 -5.67 -2.94
N PHE A 558 -9.59 -5.97 -2.68
CA PHE A 558 -10.60 -6.29 -3.66
C PHE A 558 -11.87 -5.52 -3.34
N LEU A 559 -12.25 -4.62 -4.25
CA LEU A 559 -13.45 -3.79 -4.10
C LEU A 559 -14.64 -4.47 -4.77
N VAL A 560 -15.68 -4.71 -3.98
CA VAL A 560 -16.99 -5.16 -4.46
C VAL A 560 -17.91 -3.94 -4.54
N GLY A 561 -18.17 -3.49 -5.76
CA GLY A 561 -19.14 -2.42 -6.02
C GLY A 561 -20.57 -2.94 -6.02
N LEU A 562 -21.53 -2.01 -6.07
CA LEU A 562 -22.95 -2.32 -6.21
C LEU A 562 -23.37 -2.30 -7.68
N GLU A 563 -24.33 -3.14 -8.06
CA GLU A 563 -25.14 -2.90 -9.26
C GLU A 563 -26.41 -2.11 -8.92
N LYS A 564 -27.03 -1.48 -9.91
CA LYS A 564 -28.27 -0.71 -9.66
C LYS A 564 -29.43 -1.58 -9.16
N THR A 565 -29.41 -2.87 -9.47
CA THR A 565 -30.39 -3.86 -8.99
C THR A 565 -30.21 -4.20 -7.52
N ASP A 566 -29.04 -3.92 -6.95
CA ASP A 566 -28.67 -4.26 -5.58
C ASP A 566 -29.05 -3.17 -4.58
N ILE A 567 -29.54 -2.03 -5.09
CA ILE A 567 -29.90 -0.85 -4.31
C ILE A 567 -31.42 -0.78 -4.21
N THR A 568 -31.94 -1.21 -3.06
CA THR A 568 -33.38 -1.19 -2.77
C THR A 568 -33.67 -0.05 -1.80
N VAL A 569 -34.33 1.01 -2.28
CA VAL A 569 -34.83 2.09 -1.42
C VAL A 569 -36.08 1.58 -0.72
N GLU A 570 -35.98 1.38 0.59
CA GLU A 570 -37.07 0.82 1.39
C GLU A 570 -38.03 1.93 1.82
N ASP A 571 -37.47 3.04 2.31
CA ASP A 571 -38.22 4.21 2.72
C ASP A 571 -37.61 5.48 2.14
N LEU A 572 -38.49 6.36 1.66
CA LEU A 572 -38.18 7.75 1.30
C LEU A 572 -39.28 8.64 1.86
N VAL A 573 -38.97 9.34 2.95
CA VAL A 573 -39.94 10.04 3.80
C VAL A 573 -39.68 11.55 3.76
N LEU A 574 -40.73 12.35 3.65
CA LEU A 574 -40.62 13.80 3.88
C LEU A 574 -40.60 14.06 5.38
N VAL A 575 -39.50 14.62 5.88
CA VAL A 575 -39.31 14.94 7.30
C VAL A 575 -39.27 16.45 7.49
N TRP A 576 -40.01 16.95 8.48
CA TRP A 576 -39.96 18.33 8.92
C TRP A 576 -39.02 18.46 10.11
N ILE A 577 -37.95 19.25 9.94
CA ILE A 577 -36.89 19.47 10.91
C ILE A 577 -37.16 20.79 11.64
N PRO A 578 -37.30 20.81 12.98
CA PRO A 578 -37.49 22.04 13.74
C PRO A 578 -36.19 22.84 13.80
N THR A 579 -36.22 24.09 13.37
CA THR A 579 -35.10 25.04 13.32
C THR A 579 -35.47 26.32 14.08
N ALA A 580 -34.48 27.18 14.35
CA ALA A 580 -34.62 28.48 15.01
C ALA A 580 -35.75 29.36 14.44
#